data_AF-A0A2N2J9I1-F1
#
_entry.id   AF-A0A2N2J9I1-F1
#
_cell.length_a   1.000
_cell.length_b   1.000
_cell.length_c   1.000
_cell.angle_alpha   90.00
_cell.angle_beta   90.00
_cell.angle_gamma   90.00
#
_symmetry.space_group_name_H-M   'P 1'
#
loop_
_entity.id
_entity.type
_entity.pdbx_description
1 polymer ?
#
loop_
_entity_poly.entity_id
_entity_poly.type
_entity_poly.pdbx_seq_one_letter_code
_entity_poly.pdbx_strand_id
1 'polypeptide(L)'
;MPDPSPFVARSSGAGAAISQPRVAPLQWPVYPRTPMQGTARQRLDARIGHGNSWTALRLDGVIDEHNGLDALTGALGPARAVLLIDLIGVRRINSVGVRDWVVWLRGLRQIYPTIVLFDCPPAIMNEVNLVRNFAEGAVITTFRAPYYCDRCGQESVQTLDALEMLASGIRKAPAFPCDKPACANALDDAEETYFAFFDDLGEVPRPADLGALVAAARTALDAATTHAAAPIPAAASALNLKGAEARLAKAGLPAGAPVSPVARAEGRQDVVFVAILVVMLGILGTLVYLITTLE
;
A
#
# COMPACT_ATOMS: atom_id res chain seq x y z
N MET A 1 -21.95 0.42 -80.08
CA MET A 1 -21.90 -0.32 -78.79
C MET A 1 -21.59 0.70 -77.71
N PRO A 2 -22.47 0.90 -76.73
CA PRO A 2 -22.33 1.97 -75.74
C PRO A 2 -21.56 1.52 -74.49
N ASP A 3 -20.96 2.52 -73.86
CA ASP A 3 -20.25 2.57 -72.58
C ASP A 3 -21.09 2.07 -71.38
N PRO A 4 -20.44 1.52 -70.34
CA PRO A 4 -20.65 2.09 -69.02
C PRO A 4 -19.36 2.17 -68.16
N SER A 5 -18.95 3.40 -67.84
CA SER A 5 -18.88 4.07 -66.52
C SER A 5 -18.26 3.36 -65.27
N PRO A 6 -17.77 4.14 -64.29
CA PRO A 6 -16.51 3.85 -63.61
C PRO A 6 -16.63 3.22 -62.21
N PHE A 7 -15.51 2.62 -61.79
CA PHE A 7 -15.20 2.03 -60.49
C PHE A 7 -15.37 3.04 -59.34
N VAL A 8 -16.23 2.73 -58.37
CA VAL A 8 -16.37 3.46 -57.09
C VAL A 8 -15.37 2.90 -56.08
N ALA A 9 -14.46 3.76 -55.61
CA ALA A 9 -13.54 3.48 -54.52
C ALA A 9 -14.28 3.40 -53.18
N ARG A 10 -14.07 2.33 -52.40
CA ARG A 10 -14.49 2.25 -51.00
C ARG A 10 -13.46 2.97 -50.13
N SER A 11 -13.95 3.92 -49.35
CA SER A 11 -13.21 4.71 -48.36
C SER A 11 -12.78 3.86 -47.16
N SER A 12 -11.57 4.13 -46.71
CA SER A 12 -10.96 3.65 -45.48
C SER A 12 -11.74 4.14 -44.26
N GLY A 13 -12.17 3.22 -43.40
CA GLY A 13 -12.79 3.53 -42.11
C GLY A 13 -11.77 4.16 -41.16
N ALA A 14 -12.10 5.35 -40.66
CA ALA A 14 -11.37 6.04 -39.60
C ALA A 14 -11.52 5.27 -38.27
N GLY A 15 -10.40 4.86 -37.68
CA GLY A 15 -10.36 4.35 -36.31
C GLY A 15 -10.61 5.50 -35.33
N ALA A 16 -11.67 5.39 -34.53
CA ALA A 16 -12.00 6.35 -33.49
C ALA A 16 -10.95 6.28 -32.37
N ALA A 17 -10.20 7.37 -32.19
CA ALA A 17 -9.34 7.56 -31.04
C ALA A 17 -10.21 7.80 -29.78
N ILE A 18 -10.11 6.89 -28.81
CA ILE A 18 -10.72 7.04 -27.50
C ILE A 18 -9.97 8.17 -26.77
N SER A 19 -10.64 9.30 -26.56
CA SER A 19 -10.10 10.42 -25.80
C SER A 19 -10.27 10.14 -24.30
N GLN A 20 -9.16 10.08 -23.56
CA GLN A 20 -9.19 10.01 -22.11
C GLN A 20 -9.57 11.37 -21.50
N PRO A 21 -10.36 11.40 -20.42
CA PRO A 21 -10.72 12.64 -19.75
C PRO A 21 -9.49 13.28 -19.10
N ARG A 22 -9.35 14.60 -19.31
CA ARG A 22 -8.24 15.41 -18.83
C ARG A 22 -8.39 15.65 -17.31
N VAL A 23 -7.78 14.80 -16.47
CA VAL A 23 -7.70 15.04 -15.02
C VAL A 23 -6.70 16.17 -14.80
N ALA A 24 -7.13 17.25 -14.14
CA ALA A 24 -6.26 18.37 -13.80
C ALA A 24 -5.17 17.89 -12.82
N PRO A 25 -3.88 18.24 -13.03
CA PRO A 25 -2.83 17.88 -12.10
C PRO A 25 -3.12 18.54 -10.74
N LEU A 26 -3.35 17.72 -9.72
CA LEU A 26 -3.42 18.16 -8.33
C LEU A 26 -2.01 18.60 -7.91
N GLN A 27 -1.75 19.91 -7.91
CA GLN A 27 -0.53 20.48 -7.34
C GLN A 27 -0.54 20.27 -5.82
N TRP A 28 0.42 19.49 -5.33
CA TRP A 28 0.63 19.30 -3.90
C TRP A 28 1.27 20.55 -3.30
N PRO A 29 0.85 21.02 -2.12
CA PRO A 29 1.60 22.03 -1.40
C PRO A 29 2.99 21.47 -1.07
N VAL A 30 4.04 22.18 -1.49
CA VAL A 30 5.42 21.91 -1.03
C VAL A 30 5.40 22.10 0.48
N TYR A 31 5.49 21.01 1.26
CA TYR A 31 5.55 21.12 2.72
C TYR A 31 6.90 21.72 3.11
N PRO A 32 6.92 22.94 3.70
CA PRO A 32 8.17 23.49 4.19
C PRO A 32 8.73 22.55 5.28
N ARG A 33 10.05 22.34 5.26
CA ARG A 33 10.75 21.70 6.39
C ARG A 33 10.74 22.68 7.57
N THR A 34 9.66 22.70 8.35
CA THR A 34 9.64 23.46 9.59
C THR A 34 10.56 22.76 10.59
N PRO A 35 11.58 23.43 11.17
CA PRO A 35 12.36 22.84 12.24
C PRO A 35 11.45 22.63 13.44
N MET A 36 11.23 21.38 13.84
CA MET A 36 10.47 21.07 15.04
C MET A 36 11.30 21.44 16.29
N GLN A 37 10.93 22.53 16.94
CA GLN A 37 11.41 22.85 18.30
C GLN A 37 10.47 22.24 19.34
N GLY A 38 11.04 21.43 20.25
CA GLY A 38 10.62 21.33 21.65
C GLY A 38 9.45 20.40 22.01
N THR A 39 9.74 19.52 22.98
CA THR A 39 8.88 18.60 23.75
C THR A 39 8.57 17.26 23.07
N ALA A 40 8.71 16.17 23.83
CA ALA A 40 8.65 14.78 23.39
C ALA A 40 7.31 14.47 22.68
N ARG A 41 7.30 14.69 21.36
CA ARG A 41 6.14 14.50 20.49
C ARG A 41 6.18 13.09 19.90
N GLN A 42 5.06 12.38 20.02
CA GLN A 42 4.78 11.18 19.25
C GLN A 42 5.10 11.46 17.77
N ARG A 43 5.76 10.51 17.09
CA ARG A 43 6.17 10.68 15.68
C ARG A 43 5.07 10.29 14.70
N LEU A 44 4.02 9.63 15.17
CA LEU A 44 2.86 9.18 14.42
C LEU A 44 1.59 9.77 15.05
N ASP A 45 0.93 10.67 14.32
CA ASP A 45 -0.39 11.18 14.62
C ASP A 45 -1.45 10.33 13.93
N ALA A 46 -2.65 10.27 14.52
CA ALA A 46 -3.78 9.54 13.95
C ALA A 46 -5.07 10.36 14.00
N ARG A 47 -5.86 10.30 12.93
CA ARG A 47 -7.22 10.85 12.87
C ARG A 47 -8.23 9.75 12.64
N ILE A 48 -9.38 9.83 13.28
CA ILE A 48 -10.42 8.79 13.18
C ILE A 48 -11.72 9.43 12.73
N GLY A 49 -12.36 8.81 11.75
CA GLY A 49 -13.70 9.12 11.28
C GLY A 49 -14.60 7.89 11.32
N HIS A 50 -15.90 8.10 11.37
CA HIS A 50 -16.88 7.00 11.40
C HIS A 50 -18.01 7.26 10.42
N GLY A 51 -18.50 6.18 9.82
CA GLY A 51 -19.80 6.11 9.17
C GLY A 51 -20.65 5.00 9.77
N ASN A 52 -21.78 4.73 9.12
CA ASN A 52 -22.74 3.71 9.59
C ASN A 52 -22.13 2.30 9.56
N SER A 53 -21.47 1.94 8.46
CA SER A 53 -20.91 0.59 8.22
C SER A 53 -19.38 0.56 8.23
N TRP A 54 -18.72 1.70 8.41
CA TRP A 54 -17.28 1.83 8.26
C TRP A 54 -16.62 2.69 9.34
N THR A 55 -15.35 2.38 9.62
CA THR A 55 -14.43 3.20 10.41
C THR A 55 -13.30 3.65 9.50
N ALA A 56 -12.85 4.89 9.62
CA ALA A 56 -11.71 5.42 8.88
C ALA A 56 -10.61 5.85 9.85
N LEU A 57 -9.35 5.59 9.48
CA LEU A 57 -8.16 5.98 10.22
C LEU A 57 -7.18 6.63 9.25
N ARG A 58 -6.69 7.84 9.54
CA ARG A 58 -5.52 8.42 8.84
C ARG A 58 -4.31 8.34 9.74
N LEU A 59 -3.19 7.91 9.18
CA LEU A 59 -1.89 7.92 9.84
C LEU A 59 -1.00 9.02 9.23
N ASP A 60 -0.44 9.86 10.09
CA ASP A 60 0.39 11.01 9.72
C ASP A 60 1.70 10.98 10.51
N GLY A 61 2.83 10.62 9.88
CA GLY A 61 4.07 10.51 10.65
C GLY A 61 5.11 9.51 10.18
N VAL A 62 5.89 9.03 11.15
CA VAL A 62 6.88 7.97 10.99
C VAL A 62 6.43 6.76 11.79
N ILE A 63 6.45 5.58 11.16
CA ILE A 63 6.18 4.30 11.82
C ILE A 63 7.53 3.68 12.19
N ASP A 64 7.94 3.85 13.45
CA ASP A 64 9.19 3.32 14.01
C ASP A 64 8.97 2.71 15.41
N GLU A 65 10.01 2.52 16.21
CA GLU A 65 9.92 2.01 17.59
C GLU A 65 8.99 2.80 18.54
N HIS A 66 8.54 3.99 18.14
CA HIS A 66 7.64 4.85 18.90
C HIS A 66 6.30 5.09 18.19
N ASN A 67 5.85 4.12 17.39
CA ASN A 67 4.64 4.24 16.56
C ASN A 67 3.31 4.26 17.34
N GLY A 68 3.20 3.58 18.48
CA GLY A 68 1.97 3.53 19.29
C GLY A 68 0.75 2.91 18.60
N LEU A 69 0.94 2.07 17.57
CA LEU A 69 -0.14 1.47 16.78
C LEU A 69 -1.10 0.62 17.64
N ASP A 70 -0.59 -0.09 18.64
CA ASP A 70 -1.37 -0.95 19.53
C ASP A 70 -2.43 -0.18 20.32
N ALA A 71 -2.11 1.04 20.75
CA ALA A 71 -3.04 1.91 21.46
C ALA A 71 -4.17 2.43 20.54
N LEU A 72 -3.95 2.52 19.22
CA LEU A 72 -4.96 2.98 18.28
C LEU A 72 -6.14 2.00 18.16
N THR A 73 -5.92 0.70 18.36
CA THR A 73 -6.99 -0.31 18.23
C THR A 73 -8.18 0.01 19.13
N GLY A 74 -7.93 0.45 20.37
CA GLY A 74 -9.00 0.86 21.30
C GLY A 74 -9.69 2.16 20.88
N ALA A 75 -8.96 3.07 20.24
CA ALA A 75 -9.47 4.37 19.80
C ALA A 75 -10.40 4.27 18.58
N LEU A 76 -10.31 3.20 17.78
CA LEU A 76 -11.19 2.97 16.62
C LEU A 76 -12.68 2.82 17.01
N GLY A 77 -12.95 2.48 18.27
CA GLY A 77 -14.31 2.30 18.79
C GLY A 77 -14.92 0.94 18.39
N PRO A 78 -16.26 0.81 18.40
CA PRO A 78 -16.92 -0.44 18.09
C PRO A 78 -16.60 -0.94 16.67
N ALA A 79 -16.36 -2.23 16.55
CA ALA A 79 -16.09 -2.88 15.27
C ALA A 79 -17.23 -2.64 14.27
N ARG A 80 -16.85 -2.38 13.02
CA ARG A 80 -17.76 -2.17 11.88
C ARG A 80 -17.36 -3.11 10.74
N ALA A 81 -18.15 -3.15 9.67
CA ALA A 81 -17.90 -4.06 8.56
C ALA A 81 -16.60 -3.73 7.81
N VAL A 82 -16.28 -2.44 7.65
CA VAL A 82 -15.13 -1.97 6.88
C VAL A 82 -14.24 -1.04 7.71
N LEU A 83 -12.94 -1.26 7.69
CA LEU A 83 -11.93 -0.30 8.13
C LEU A 83 -11.19 0.26 6.92
N LEU A 84 -11.17 1.58 6.78
CA LEU A 84 -10.43 2.29 5.74
C LEU A 84 -9.23 3.01 6.37
N ILE A 85 -8.03 2.67 5.94
CA ILE A 85 -6.78 3.22 6.46
C ILE A 85 -6.16 4.11 5.38
N ASP A 86 -6.17 5.41 5.63
CA ASP A 86 -5.52 6.43 4.83
C ASP A 86 -4.05 6.56 5.25
N LEU A 87 -3.14 6.30 4.31
CA LEU A 87 -1.70 6.31 4.55
C LEU A 87 -1.00 7.52 3.94
N ILE A 88 -1.76 8.50 3.42
CA ILE A 88 -1.22 9.69 2.75
C ILE A 88 -0.14 10.43 3.56
N GLY A 89 -0.29 10.43 4.89
CA GLY A 89 0.57 11.16 5.82
C GLY A 89 1.80 10.38 6.30
N VAL A 90 1.93 9.10 5.93
CA VAL A 90 3.06 8.27 6.36
C VAL A 90 4.30 8.64 5.53
N ARG A 91 5.31 9.18 6.19
CA ARG A 91 6.53 9.68 5.54
C ARG A 91 7.64 8.63 5.49
N ARG A 92 7.66 7.73 6.47
CA ARG A 92 8.71 6.70 6.59
C ARG A 92 8.23 5.57 7.49
N ILE A 93 8.72 4.37 7.21
CA ILE A 93 8.63 3.20 8.06
C ILE A 93 10.02 2.56 8.16
N ASN A 94 10.40 2.05 9.34
CA ASN A 94 11.64 1.28 9.52
C ASN A 94 11.33 -0.19 9.84
N SER A 95 12.35 -1.03 9.99
CA SER A 95 12.18 -2.47 10.23
C SER A 95 11.40 -2.82 11.51
N VAL A 96 11.52 -2.01 12.58
CA VAL A 96 10.72 -2.18 13.80
C VAL A 96 9.26 -1.82 13.50
N GLY A 97 9.04 -0.68 12.84
CA GLY A 97 7.72 -0.24 12.40
C GLY A 97 7.03 -1.23 11.46
N VAL A 98 7.75 -1.85 10.52
CA VAL A 98 7.22 -2.92 9.64
C VAL A 98 6.70 -4.09 10.45
N ARG A 99 7.48 -4.56 11.44
CA ARG A 99 7.07 -5.68 12.30
C ARG A 99 5.80 -5.34 13.07
N ASP A 100 5.79 -4.17 13.71
CA ASP A 100 4.66 -3.72 14.52
C ASP A 100 3.42 -3.50 13.66
N TRP A 101 3.58 -2.93 12.46
CA TRP A 101 2.53 -2.77 11.46
C TRP A 101 1.90 -4.11 11.08
N VAL A 102 2.70 -5.11 10.72
CA VAL A 102 2.22 -6.44 10.31
C VAL A 102 1.43 -7.11 11.45
N VAL A 103 1.96 -7.06 12.68
CA VAL A 103 1.29 -7.62 13.86
C VAL A 103 -0.02 -6.90 14.16
N TRP A 104 -0.01 -5.57 14.10
CA TRP A 104 -1.17 -4.73 14.36
C TRP A 104 -2.27 -4.92 13.31
N LEU A 105 -1.92 -4.87 12.02
CA LEU A 105 -2.85 -5.06 10.92
C LEU A 105 -3.49 -6.45 10.96
N ARG A 106 -2.72 -7.49 11.28
CA ARG A 106 -3.25 -8.85 11.50
C ARG A 106 -4.26 -8.90 12.64
N GLY A 107 -4.00 -8.19 13.75
CA GLY A 107 -4.94 -8.06 14.86
C GLY A 107 -6.23 -7.38 14.43
N LEU A 108 -6.13 -6.30 13.65
CA LEU A 108 -7.30 -5.61 13.07
C LEU A 108 -8.10 -6.50 12.12
N ARG A 109 -7.45 -7.41 11.39
CA ARG A 109 -8.16 -8.37 10.51
C ARG A 109 -9.07 -9.34 11.26
N GLN A 110 -8.81 -9.59 12.55
CA GLN A 110 -9.71 -10.37 13.40
C GLN A 110 -10.96 -9.59 13.83
N ILE A 111 -10.91 -8.26 13.73
CA ILE A 111 -11.98 -7.35 14.18
C ILE A 111 -12.81 -6.87 12.99
N TYR A 112 -12.15 -6.57 11.87
CA TYR A 112 -12.75 -6.01 10.67
C TYR A 112 -12.74 -7.05 9.55
N PRO A 113 -13.90 -7.49 9.04
CA PRO A 113 -14.01 -8.39 7.89
C PRO A 113 -13.36 -7.83 6.62
N THR A 114 -13.43 -6.50 6.41
CA THR A 114 -12.79 -5.81 5.29
C THR A 114 -11.88 -4.69 5.79
N ILE A 115 -10.62 -4.67 5.33
CA ILE A 115 -9.67 -3.59 5.53
C ILE A 115 -9.26 -3.10 4.15
N VAL A 116 -9.25 -1.78 4.00
CA VAL A 116 -8.89 -1.07 2.78
C VAL A 116 -7.73 -0.15 3.12
N LEU A 117 -6.63 -0.23 2.37
CA LEU A 117 -5.53 0.73 2.42
C LEU A 117 -5.64 1.67 1.23
N PHE A 118 -5.53 2.97 1.47
CA PHE A 118 -5.61 3.96 0.41
C PHE A 118 -4.61 5.10 0.62
N ASP A 119 -4.25 5.73 -0.50
CA ASP A 119 -3.18 6.72 -0.67
C ASP A 119 -1.83 6.23 -0.15
N CYS A 120 -1.50 4.97 -0.42
CA CYS A 120 -0.25 4.36 0.03
C CYS A 120 0.97 5.10 -0.57
N PRO A 121 1.80 5.78 0.25
CA PRO A 121 2.96 6.51 -0.23
C PRO A 121 4.09 5.56 -0.70
N PRO A 122 5.11 6.04 -1.44
CA PRO A 122 6.22 5.20 -1.89
C PRO A 122 6.89 4.41 -0.76
N ALA A 123 7.06 5.02 0.43
CA ALA A 123 7.62 4.36 1.60
C ALA A 123 6.81 3.13 2.05
N ILE A 124 5.49 3.14 1.86
CA ILE A 124 4.62 2.00 2.16
C ILE A 124 4.66 1.00 1.01
N MET A 125 4.62 1.47 -0.24
CA MET A 125 4.63 0.58 -1.42
C MET A 125 5.92 -0.25 -1.51
N ASN A 126 7.06 0.32 -1.09
CA ASN A 126 8.31 -0.42 -0.99
C ASN A 126 8.18 -1.64 -0.07
N GLU A 127 7.57 -1.45 1.10
CA GLU A 127 7.37 -2.56 2.05
C GLU A 127 6.28 -3.53 1.57
N VAL A 128 5.23 -3.06 0.89
CA VAL A 128 4.21 -3.93 0.26
C VAL A 128 4.86 -4.91 -0.72
N ASN A 129 5.78 -4.45 -1.55
CA ASN A 129 6.45 -5.28 -2.55
C ASN A 129 7.57 -6.17 -1.97
N LEU A 130 8.20 -5.76 -0.86
CA LEU A 130 9.36 -6.47 -0.28
C LEU A 130 9.02 -7.41 0.88
N VAL A 131 7.98 -7.10 1.65
CA VAL A 131 7.66 -7.78 2.90
C VAL A 131 6.40 -8.60 2.75
N ARG A 132 6.56 -9.92 2.90
CA ARG A 132 5.42 -10.85 2.90
C ARG A 132 4.38 -10.45 3.94
N ASN A 133 3.12 -10.51 3.53
CA ASN A 133 1.96 -10.18 4.34
C ASN A 133 1.96 -8.72 4.85
N PHE A 134 2.72 -7.79 4.28
CA PHE A 134 2.69 -6.40 4.72
C PHE A 134 1.26 -5.81 4.70
N ALA A 135 0.47 -6.14 3.68
CA ALA A 135 -0.91 -5.70 3.57
C ALA A 135 -1.92 -6.61 4.32
N GLU A 136 -1.50 -7.77 4.85
CA GLU A 136 -2.36 -8.76 5.54
C GLU A 136 -3.72 -9.01 4.84
N GLY A 137 -3.74 -9.11 3.51
CA GLY A 137 -4.96 -9.31 2.72
C GLY A 137 -5.92 -8.10 2.71
N ALA A 138 -5.43 -6.90 3.00
CA ALA A 138 -6.17 -5.66 2.80
C ALA A 138 -6.25 -5.30 1.31
N VAL A 139 -7.34 -4.63 0.93
CA VAL A 139 -7.51 -4.11 -0.44
C VAL A 139 -6.74 -2.79 -0.56
N ILE A 140 -5.78 -2.71 -1.47
CA ILE A 140 -5.11 -1.45 -1.82
C ILE A 140 -5.90 -0.78 -2.95
N THR A 141 -6.45 0.42 -2.73
CA THR A 141 -7.22 1.13 -3.76
C THR A 141 -6.42 2.18 -4.50
N THR A 142 -5.67 3.02 -3.77
CA THR A 142 -4.84 4.07 -4.34
C THR A 142 -3.45 4.00 -3.73
N PHE A 143 -2.45 4.24 -4.57
CA PHE A 143 -1.05 4.27 -4.18
C PHE A 143 -0.33 5.38 -4.94
N ARG A 144 0.87 5.72 -4.48
CA ARG A 144 1.63 6.86 -4.96
C ARG A 144 2.98 6.42 -5.45
N ALA A 145 3.25 6.67 -6.73
CA ALA A 145 4.47 6.26 -7.42
C ALA A 145 5.43 7.44 -7.62
N PRO A 146 6.76 7.25 -7.44
CA PRO A 146 7.75 8.28 -7.74
C PRO A 146 7.95 8.40 -9.25
N TYR A 147 8.08 9.63 -9.72
CA TYR A 147 8.23 9.94 -11.14
C TYR A 147 9.35 10.97 -11.32
N TYR A 148 10.19 10.74 -12.33
CA TYR A 148 11.31 11.60 -12.67
C TYR A 148 11.24 12.03 -14.13
N CYS A 149 11.73 13.24 -14.41
CA CYS A 149 11.86 13.75 -15.77
C CYS A 149 13.32 13.98 -16.13
N ASP A 150 13.87 13.15 -17.02
CA ASP A 150 15.25 13.25 -17.48
C ASP A 150 15.60 14.57 -18.18
N ARG A 151 14.60 15.29 -18.70
CA ARG A 151 14.83 16.56 -19.41
C ARG A 151 14.97 17.74 -18.48
N CYS A 152 14.15 17.81 -17.44
CA CYS A 152 14.06 19.00 -16.59
C CYS A 152 14.52 18.75 -15.15
N GLY A 153 14.85 17.51 -14.79
CA GLY A 153 15.28 17.08 -13.47
C GLY A 153 14.18 17.14 -12.41
N GLN A 154 12.91 17.25 -12.80
CA GLN A 154 11.80 17.35 -11.86
C GLN A 154 11.43 15.97 -11.32
N GLU A 155 11.51 15.83 -10.01
CA GLU A 155 10.91 14.73 -9.26
C GLU A 155 9.46 15.09 -8.91
N SER A 156 8.59 14.09 -8.98
CA SER A 156 7.17 14.21 -8.63
C SER A 156 6.67 12.90 -8.07
N VAL A 157 5.53 12.94 -7.38
CA VAL A 157 4.85 11.74 -6.91
C VAL A 157 3.43 11.76 -7.46
N GLN A 158 3.05 10.72 -8.19
CA GLN A 158 1.75 10.62 -8.85
C GLN A 158 0.86 9.63 -8.13
N THR A 159 -0.43 9.95 -8.01
CA THR A 159 -1.42 9.03 -7.43
C THR A 159 -2.00 8.16 -8.53
N LEU A 160 -2.02 6.85 -8.30
CA LEU A 160 -2.51 5.83 -9.20
C LEU A 160 -3.66 5.07 -8.53
N ASP A 161 -4.68 4.72 -9.31
CA ASP A 161 -5.77 3.85 -8.88
C ASP A 161 -5.43 2.39 -9.22
N ALA A 162 -5.24 1.57 -8.19
CA ALA A 162 -4.86 0.18 -8.33
C ALA A 162 -5.98 -0.65 -8.99
N LEU A 163 -7.24 -0.32 -8.75
CA LEU A 163 -8.36 -1.09 -9.27
C LEU A 163 -8.60 -0.78 -10.75
N GLU A 164 -8.42 0.47 -11.17
CA GLU A 164 -8.46 0.88 -12.58
C GLU A 164 -7.31 0.26 -13.37
N MET A 165 -6.08 0.29 -12.83
CA MET A 165 -4.92 -0.35 -13.45
C MET A 165 -5.10 -1.88 -13.56
N LEU A 166 -5.63 -2.51 -12.52
CA LEU A 166 -5.94 -3.94 -12.54
C LEU A 166 -7.01 -4.28 -13.58
N ALA A 167 -8.09 -3.49 -13.66
CA ALA A 167 -9.19 -3.72 -14.60
C ALA A 167 -8.78 -3.52 -16.06
N SER A 168 -7.88 -2.56 -16.34
CA SER A 168 -7.37 -2.31 -17.68
C SER A 168 -6.33 -3.33 -18.15
N GLY A 169 -5.80 -4.16 -17.24
CA GLY A 169 -4.70 -5.08 -17.52
C GLY A 169 -3.37 -4.37 -17.81
N ILE A 170 -3.30 -3.06 -17.60
CA ILE A 170 -2.10 -2.26 -17.82
C ILE A 170 -1.19 -2.41 -16.61
N ARG A 171 -0.05 -3.06 -16.82
CA ARG A 171 1.05 -3.18 -15.83
C ARG A 171 2.19 -2.20 -16.10
N LYS A 172 1.97 -1.25 -17.02
CA LYS A 172 2.92 -0.18 -17.32
C LYS A 172 2.55 1.08 -16.58
N ALA A 173 3.55 1.85 -16.19
CA ALA A 173 3.36 3.13 -15.55
C ALA A 173 2.70 4.10 -16.53
N PRO A 174 1.58 4.74 -16.16
CA PRO A 174 1.01 5.80 -16.98
C PRO A 174 2.03 6.94 -17.15
N ALA A 175 2.06 7.55 -18.34
CA ALA A 175 2.86 8.75 -18.56
C ALA A 175 2.12 9.97 -18.02
N PHE A 176 2.82 10.85 -17.32
CA PHE A 176 2.28 12.11 -16.82
C PHE A 176 2.93 13.30 -17.51
N PRO A 177 2.15 14.34 -17.87
CA PRO A 177 2.72 15.58 -18.39
C PRO A 177 3.53 16.27 -17.30
N CYS A 178 4.68 16.81 -17.70
CA CYS A 178 5.46 17.72 -16.87
C CYS A 178 4.92 19.16 -17.01
N ASP A 179 5.20 20.02 -16.04
CA ASP A 179 4.87 21.44 -16.09
C ASP A 179 5.57 22.18 -17.25
N LYS A 180 6.68 21.62 -17.76
CA LYS A 180 7.44 22.20 -18.88
C LYS A 180 7.01 21.58 -20.23
N PRO A 181 6.90 22.38 -21.30
CA PRO A 181 6.58 21.88 -22.64
C PRO A 181 7.58 20.81 -23.11
N ALA A 182 7.08 19.81 -23.85
CA ALA A 182 7.86 18.70 -24.41
C ALA A 182 8.63 17.86 -23.36
N CYS A 183 8.22 17.92 -22.10
CA CYS A 183 8.70 17.07 -21.02
C CYS A 183 7.61 16.05 -20.64
N ALA A 184 8.02 14.83 -20.32
CA ALA A 184 7.16 13.78 -19.80
C ALA A 184 7.89 13.12 -18.64
N ASN A 185 7.16 12.78 -17.59
CA ASN A 185 7.74 12.07 -16.45
C ASN A 185 7.56 10.56 -16.69
N ALA A 186 8.58 9.81 -16.34
CA ALA A 186 8.55 8.35 -16.28
C ALA A 186 8.62 7.90 -14.82
N LEU A 187 8.20 6.66 -14.55
CA LEU A 187 8.35 6.06 -13.23
C LEU A 187 9.84 6.08 -12.86
N ASP A 188 10.15 6.54 -11.66
CA ASP A 188 11.51 6.57 -11.10
C ASP A 188 11.79 5.30 -10.28
N ASP A 189 11.40 4.16 -10.84
CA ASP A 189 11.57 2.82 -10.29
C ASP A 189 11.37 1.80 -11.44
N ALA A 190 11.72 0.53 -11.21
CA ALA A 190 11.42 -0.54 -12.15
C ALA A 190 9.94 -0.90 -12.09
N GLU A 191 9.24 -0.83 -13.23
CA GLU A 191 7.79 -1.11 -13.33
C GLU A 191 7.46 -2.51 -12.81
N GLU A 192 8.30 -3.49 -13.14
CA GLU A 192 8.11 -4.90 -12.77
C GLU A 192 8.10 -5.08 -11.26
N THR A 193 9.00 -4.41 -10.53
CA THR A 193 9.08 -4.53 -9.07
C THR A 193 8.07 -3.63 -8.38
N TYR A 194 7.83 -2.42 -8.90
CA TYR A 194 6.94 -1.46 -8.27
C TYR A 194 5.47 -1.89 -8.31
N PHE A 195 5.07 -2.57 -9.39
CA PHE A 195 3.71 -3.05 -9.60
C PHE A 195 3.51 -4.54 -9.26
N ALA A 196 4.51 -5.21 -8.67
CA ALA A 196 4.45 -6.62 -8.32
C ALA A 196 3.27 -6.97 -7.39
N PHE A 197 2.86 -6.05 -6.50
CA PHE A 197 1.72 -6.26 -5.60
C PHE A 197 0.37 -6.55 -6.30
N PHE A 198 0.22 -6.25 -7.59
CA PHE A 198 -1.02 -6.55 -8.30
C PHE A 198 -1.33 -8.05 -8.39
N ASP A 199 -0.31 -8.91 -8.28
CA ASP A 199 -0.48 -10.37 -8.31
C ASP A 199 -1.27 -10.85 -7.08
N ASP A 200 -1.20 -10.13 -5.97
CA ASP A 200 -1.94 -10.43 -4.74
C ASP A 200 -3.30 -9.71 -4.65
N LEU A 201 -3.47 -8.58 -5.37
CA LEU A 201 -4.68 -7.75 -5.27
C LEU A 201 -5.92 -8.39 -5.92
N GLY A 202 -5.73 -9.20 -6.97
CA GLY A 202 -6.83 -9.81 -7.74
C GLY A 202 -7.69 -10.81 -6.96
N GLU A 203 -7.19 -11.32 -5.84
CA GLU A 203 -7.84 -12.37 -5.05
C GLU A 203 -8.64 -11.83 -3.85
N VAL A 204 -8.56 -10.53 -3.55
CA VAL A 204 -9.13 -9.96 -2.32
C VAL A 204 -10.60 -9.54 -2.50
N PRO A 205 -11.55 -10.07 -1.71
CA PRO A 205 -12.94 -9.64 -1.74
C PRO A 205 -13.08 -8.15 -1.41
N ARG A 206 -13.94 -7.45 -2.17
CA ARG A 206 -14.14 -6.00 -2.05
C ARG A 206 -15.63 -5.61 -2.00
N PRO A 207 -16.01 -4.61 -1.19
CA PRO A 207 -17.36 -4.05 -1.23
C PRO A 207 -17.71 -3.49 -2.62
N ALA A 208 -18.96 -3.62 -3.04
CA ALA A 208 -19.42 -3.11 -4.34
C ALA A 208 -19.35 -1.57 -4.43
N ASP A 209 -19.49 -0.89 -3.30
CA ASP A 209 -19.51 0.57 -3.14
C ASP A 209 -18.15 1.14 -2.68
N LEU A 210 -17.06 0.40 -2.86
CA LEU A 210 -15.73 0.74 -2.32
C LEU A 210 -15.27 2.18 -2.63
N GLY A 211 -15.46 2.65 -3.87
CA GLY A 211 -15.10 4.03 -4.25
C GLY A 211 -15.86 5.10 -3.46
N ALA A 212 -17.16 4.87 -3.21
CA ALA A 212 -17.98 5.77 -2.40
C ALA A 212 -17.57 5.73 -0.92
N LEU A 213 -17.24 4.54 -0.40
CA LEU A 213 -16.72 4.39 0.97
C LEU A 213 -15.40 5.15 1.16
N VAL A 214 -14.46 5.04 0.23
CA VAL A 214 -13.18 5.77 0.28
C VAL A 214 -13.40 7.29 0.23
N ALA A 215 -14.28 7.77 -0.65
CA ALA A 215 -14.59 9.20 -0.74
C ALA A 215 -15.24 9.74 0.55
N ALA A 216 -16.18 9.00 1.13
CA ALA A 216 -16.82 9.35 2.40
C ALA A 216 -15.82 9.33 3.57
N ALA A 217 -14.96 8.31 3.63
CA ALA A 217 -13.90 8.21 4.62
C ALA A 217 -12.95 9.40 4.56
N ARG A 218 -12.49 9.79 3.37
CA ARG A 218 -11.64 10.97 3.19
C ARG A 218 -12.29 12.24 3.72
N THR A 219 -13.54 12.49 3.34
CA THR A 219 -14.30 13.66 3.80
C THR A 219 -14.38 13.70 5.32
N ALA A 220 -14.66 12.56 5.96
CA ALA A 220 -14.73 12.47 7.41
C ALA A 220 -13.37 12.68 8.09
N LEU A 221 -12.28 12.14 7.51
CA LEU A 221 -10.93 12.32 8.04
C LEU A 221 -10.42 13.76 7.91
N ASP A 222 -10.80 14.46 6.83
CA ASP A 222 -10.45 15.86 6.62
C ASP A 222 -11.22 16.78 7.59
N ALA A 223 -12.47 16.43 7.91
CA ALA A 223 -13.29 17.12 8.91
C ALA A 223 -12.93 16.75 10.36
N ALA A 224 -12.29 15.61 10.58
CA ALA A 224 -11.93 15.13 11.92
C ALA A 224 -10.85 16.04 12.55
N THR A 225 -11.20 16.64 13.69
CA THR A 225 -10.27 17.34 14.58
C THR A 225 -9.72 16.44 15.69
N THR A 226 -10.26 15.23 15.83
CA THR A 226 -9.84 14.27 16.86
C THR A 226 -8.50 13.65 16.47
N HIS A 227 -7.46 14.04 17.21
CA HIS A 227 -6.18 13.34 17.21
C HIS A 227 -6.26 12.21 18.25
N ALA A 228 -6.18 10.96 17.79
CA ALA A 228 -5.89 9.85 18.68
C ALA A 228 -4.38 9.94 19.02
N ALA A 229 -4.03 10.79 19.99
CA ALA A 229 -2.70 10.76 20.58
C ALA A 229 -2.61 9.45 21.37
N ALA A 230 -1.85 8.47 20.86
CA ALA A 230 -1.57 7.23 21.56
C ALA A 230 -0.52 7.51 22.66
N PRO A 231 -0.87 7.68 23.95
CA PRO A 231 0.15 7.90 24.97
C PRO A 231 1.14 6.73 24.94
N ILE A 232 2.43 7.04 24.76
CA ILE A 232 3.50 6.05 24.84
C ILE A 232 3.49 5.52 26.27
N PRO A 233 3.20 4.23 26.52
CA PRO A 233 3.48 3.66 27.83
C PRO A 233 5.00 3.58 27.94
N ALA A 234 5.58 4.33 28.88
CA ALA A 234 6.96 4.09 29.28
C ALA A 234 7.04 2.63 29.77
N ALA A 235 7.80 1.81 29.05
CA ALA A 235 7.97 0.36 29.22
C ALA A 235 6.83 -0.53 28.67
N ALA A 236 6.93 -0.89 27.39
CA ALA A 236 6.33 -2.13 26.87
C ALA A 236 7.08 -2.68 25.63
N SER A 237 8.39 -2.89 25.72
CA SER A 237 9.05 -3.88 24.85
C SER A 237 8.73 -5.28 25.36
N ALA A 238 7.52 -5.74 25.10
CA ALA A 238 7.13 -7.15 25.05
C ALA A 238 5.68 -7.24 24.57
N LEU A 239 5.48 -7.29 23.25
CA LEU A 239 4.25 -7.81 22.67
C LEU A 239 4.13 -9.30 23.04
N ASN A 240 3.58 -9.56 24.22
CA ASN A 240 3.15 -10.90 24.61
C ASN A 240 1.81 -11.17 23.90
N LEU A 241 1.81 -12.08 22.92
CA LEU A 241 0.62 -12.51 22.18
C LEU A 241 -0.54 -12.89 23.13
N LYS A 242 -0.24 -13.46 24.31
CA LYS A 242 -1.25 -13.79 25.33
C LYS A 242 -1.91 -12.55 25.97
N GLY A 243 -1.20 -11.42 26.02
CA GLY A 243 -1.70 -10.16 26.55
C GLY A 243 -2.67 -9.46 25.61
N ALA A 244 -2.48 -9.59 24.29
CA ALA A 244 -3.41 -9.10 23.28
C ALA A 244 -4.73 -9.88 23.31
N GLU A 245 -4.65 -11.22 23.40
CA GLU A 245 -5.82 -12.11 23.55
C GLU A 245 -6.62 -11.81 24.82
N ALA A 246 -5.94 -11.59 25.95
CA ALA A 246 -6.59 -11.25 27.22
C ALA A 246 -7.28 -9.88 27.21
N ARG A 247 -6.74 -8.90 26.46
CA ARG A 247 -7.36 -7.58 26.29
C ARG A 247 -8.58 -7.62 25.37
N LEU A 248 -8.55 -8.46 24.33
CA LEU A 248 -9.70 -8.71 23.44
C LEU A 248 -10.83 -9.46 24.17
N ALA A 249 -10.49 -10.45 25.01
CA ALA A 249 -11.47 -11.17 25.83
C ALA A 249 -12.15 -10.25 26.86
N LYS A 250 -11.41 -9.30 27.45
CA LYS A 250 -11.96 -8.31 28.40
C LYS A 250 -12.89 -7.27 27.74
N ALA A 251 -12.81 -7.12 26.41
CA ALA A 251 -13.70 -6.28 25.62
C ALA A 251 -15.03 -6.97 25.24
N GLY A 252 -15.26 -8.21 25.68
CA GLY A 252 -16.53 -8.91 25.49
C GLY A 252 -16.77 -9.46 24.08
N LEU A 253 -15.73 -9.56 23.25
CA LEU A 253 -15.83 -10.20 21.94
C LEU A 253 -15.61 -11.73 22.08
N PRO A 254 -16.44 -12.58 21.46
CA PRO A 254 -16.23 -14.02 21.48
C PRO A 254 -14.96 -14.38 20.71
N ALA A 255 -14.17 -15.32 21.26
CA ALA A 255 -13.02 -15.88 20.58
C ALA A 255 -13.45 -16.48 19.23
N GLY A 256 -13.00 -15.90 18.12
CA GLY A 256 -13.31 -16.36 16.78
C GLY A 256 -12.77 -17.77 16.55
N ALA A 257 -13.61 -18.62 15.95
CA ALA A 257 -13.23 -19.95 15.49
C ALA A 257 -12.03 -19.88 14.52
N PRO A 258 -11.18 -20.93 14.46
CA PRO A 258 -10.02 -20.94 13.59
C PRO A 258 -10.43 -20.75 12.12
N VAL A 259 -9.87 -19.73 11.49
CA VAL A 259 -9.98 -19.51 10.05
C VAL A 259 -9.17 -20.62 9.38
N SER A 260 -9.84 -21.49 8.62
CA SER A 260 -9.16 -22.52 7.82
C SER A 260 -8.15 -21.88 6.88
N PRO A 261 -6.94 -22.46 6.71
CA PRO A 261 -5.99 -21.96 5.74
C PRO A 261 -6.58 -22.12 4.33
N VAL A 262 -6.62 -21.01 3.59
CA VAL A 262 -6.80 -21.05 2.14
C VAL A 262 -5.62 -21.84 1.58
N ALA A 263 -5.89 -23.05 1.11
CA ALA A 263 -4.92 -23.88 0.42
C ALA A 263 -4.55 -23.19 -0.91
N ARG A 264 -3.38 -22.55 -0.95
CA ARG A 264 -2.77 -22.08 -2.20
C ARG A 264 -1.87 -23.21 -2.72
N ALA A 265 -2.01 -23.50 -4.01
CA ALA A 265 -1.23 -24.54 -4.69
C ALA A 265 0.28 -24.24 -4.59
N GLU A 266 1.03 -25.13 -3.95
CA GLU A 266 2.49 -25.14 -3.91
C GLU A 266 3.07 -25.32 -5.32
N GLY A 267 3.38 -24.20 -5.98
CA GLY A 267 4.02 -24.18 -7.28
C GLY A 267 5.53 -24.16 -7.15
N ARG A 268 6.17 -25.34 -7.21
CA ARG A 268 7.48 -25.74 -7.80
C ARG A 268 8.74 -24.82 -7.76
N GLN A 269 8.66 -23.56 -7.35
CA GLN A 269 9.77 -22.60 -7.30
C GLN A 269 10.52 -22.62 -5.96
N ASP A 270 9.85 -23.00 -4.86
CA ASP A 270 10.46 -23.03 -3.52
C ASP A 270 11.57 -24.09 -3.38
N VAL A 271 11.39 -25.25 -4.00
CA VAL A 271 12.40 -26.33 -3.94
C VAL A 271 13.66 -25.95 -4.72
N VAL A 272 13.51 -25.21 -5.82
CA VAL A 272 14.65 -24.78 -6.65
C VAL A 272 15.43 -23.68 -5.95
N PHE A 273 14.77 -22.71 -5.32
CA PHE A 273 15.44 -21.62 -4.62
C PHE A 273 16.18 -22.09 -3.35
N VAL A 274 15.55 -22.96 -2.56
CA VAL A 274 16.19 -23.57 -1.38
C VAL A 274 17.35 -24.48 -1.80
N ALA A 275 17.21 -25.26 -2.88
CA ALA A 275 18.31 -26.08 -3.39
C ALA A 275 19.51 -25.25 -3.86
N ILE A 276 19.27 -24.13 -4.57
CA ILE A 276 20.34 -23.24 -5.03
C ILE A 276 21.05 -22.58 -3.84
N LEU A 277 20.32 -22.12 -2.82
CA LEU A 277 20.90 -21.51 -1.62
C LEU A 277 21.78 -22.50 -0.85
N VAL A 278 21.34 -23.75 -0.69
CA VAL A 278 22.10 -24.81 0.00
C VAL A 278 23.38 -25.15 -0.77
N VAL A 279 23.32 -25.23 -2.10
CA VAL A 279 24.51 -25.48 -2.94
C VAL A 279 25.49 -24.32 -2.86
N MET A 280 25.02 -23.07 -2.90
CA MET A 280 25.88 -21.89 -2.81
C MET A 280 26.57 -21.78 -1.45
N LEU A 281 25.85 -22.04 -0.35
CA LEU A 281 26.44 -22.06 1.00
C LEU A 281 27.44 -23.22 1.16
N GLY A 282 27.19 -24.37 0.56
CA GLY A 282 28.12 -25.50 0.54
C GLY A 282 29.42 -25.20 -0.21
N ILE A 283 29.33 -24.56 -1.39
CA ILE A 283 30.49 -24.15 -2.17
C ILE A 283 31.30 -23.09 -1.42
N LEU A 284 30.63 -22.09 -0.82
CA LEU A 284 31.29 -21.04 -0.05
C LEU A 284 32.00 -21.60 1.19
N GLY A 285 31.38 -22.53 1.91
CA GLY A 285 31.99 -23.20 3.05
C GLY A 285 33.20 -24.05 2.66
N THR A 286 33.13 -24.76 1.53
CA THR A 286 34.25 -25.55 1.01
C THR A 286 35.42 -24.67 0.57
N LEU A 287 35.12 -23.52 -0.04
CA LEU A 287 36.13 -22.54 -0.46
C LEU A 287 36.84 -21.92 0.75
N VAL A 288 36.10 -21.54 1.79
CA VAL A 288 36.65 -21.01 3.04
C VAL A 288 37.52 -22.06 3.74
N TYR A 289 37.08 -23.32 3.79
CA TYR A 289 37.87 -24.41 4.39
C TYR A 289 39.18 -24.69 3.63
N LEU A 290 39.15 -24.66 2.30
CA LEU A 290 40.36 -24.82 1.48
C LEU A 290 41.35 -23.66 1.67
N ILE A 291 40.85 -22.44 1.80
CA ILE A 291 41.69 -21.26 2.04
C ILE A 291 42.36 -21.33 3.42
N THR A 292 41.65 -21.79 4.46
CA THR A 292 42.19 -21.85 5.83
C THR A 292 43.07 -23.06 6.13
N THR A 293 43.11 -24.08 5.25
CA THR A 293 43.93 -25.29 5.43
C THR A 293 45.18 -25.31 4.55
N LEU A 294 45.36 -24.32 3.68
CA LEU A 294 46.53 -24.13 2.81
C LEU A 294 47.51 -23.05 3.31
N GLU A 295 47.28 -22.49 4.50
CA GLU A 295 48.23 -21.69 5.28
C GLU A 295 48.83 -22.53 6.43
#